data_AF-A0A0U4CJT3-F1
#
_entry.id   AF-A0A0U4CJT3-F1
#
_cell.length_a   1.000
_cell.length_b   1.000
_cell.length_c   1.000
_cell.angle_alpha   90.00
_cell.angle_beta   90.00
_cell.angle_gamma   90.00
#
_symmetry.space_group_name_H-M   'P 1'
#
loop_
_entity.id
_entity.type
_entity.pdbx_description
1 polymer ?
#
loop_
_entity_poly.entity_id
_entity_poly.type
_entity_poly.pdbx_seq_one_letter_code
_entity_poly.pdbx_strand_id
1 'polypeptide(L)'
;MSVTNPPDTAVLDIAYTASTPRAAAAGSRAVAEAFLTVRGEAAATTVQELQEATWDRIDMLEDSADRYPKDSPARESILTEAKTLGTRAAELATVDTSPGRVLGAPATPSAPSSLGVLPLGVAGLALGLLVAVPVALTRRDRAPDPGVIASPQDLGTGQGSAVLDGTADASPEDTWDVAALMLDLPATAPADGPVTLLVDGSVGTQSGEGLAEALRRRGLPVRHVDASALLESKIARGWPTDRKKATWAGELVVVDSSALASDALVATLGTRVDHVVLARSVDDDAVAARRVRSLLAVQGVDVALTVLLPRR
;
A
#
# COMPACT_ATOMS: atom_id res chain seq x y z
N MET A 1 -0.89 -34.66 -15.89
CA MET A 1 -1.38 -35.92 -16.50
C MET A 1 -2.58 -36.36 -15.70
N SER A 2 -3.70 -36.67 -16.35
CA SER A 2 -4.89 -37.21 -15.69
C SER A 2 -5.39 -38.42 -16.46
N VAL A 3 -5.93 -39.37 -15.72
CA VAL A 3 -6.50 -40.61 -16.23
C VAL A 3 -7.91 -40.69 -15.67
N THR A 4 -8.91 -40.67 -16.54
CA THR A 4 -10.33 -40.65 -16.15
C THR A 4 -11.03 -41.87 -16.75
N ASN A 5 -11.86 -42.54 -15.95
CA ASN A 5 -12.75 -43.61 -16.39
C ASN A 5 -14.19 -43.06 -16.42
N PRO A 6 -14.75 -42.71 -17.59
CA PRO A 6 -16.12 -42.22 -17.68
C PRO A 6 -17.11 -43.31 -17.20
N PRO A 7 -18.19 -42.93 -16.49
CA PRO A 7 -19.16 -43.90 -16.00
C PRO A 7 -19.75 -44.75 -17.15
N ASP A 8 -19.93 -46.04 -16.89
CA ASP A 8 -20.50 -47.04 -17.81
C ASP A 8 -19.72 -47.29 -19.12
N THR A 9 -18.42 -46.99 -19.17
CA THR A 9 -17.58 -47.30 -20.34
C THR A 9 -16.32 -48.09 -19.97
N ALA A 10 -15.89 -49.01 -20.84
CA ALA A 10 -14.58 -49.68 -20.74
C ALA A 10 -13.46 -48.85 -21.41
N VAL A 11 -13.64 -47.53 -21.49
CA VAL A 11 -12.75 -46.60 -22.19
C VAL A 11 -11.98 -45.79 -21.16
N LEU A 12 -10.66 -45.68 -21.37
CA LEU A 12 -9.79 -44.89 -20.52
C LEU A 12 -9.38 -43.61 -21.24
N ASP A 13 -9.73 -42.46 -20.67
CA ASP A 13 -9.30 -41.16 -21.19
C ASP A 13 -7.96 -40.77 -20.58
N ILE A 14 -6.94 -40.64 -21.43
CA ILE A 14 -5.57 -40.26 -21.05
C ILE A 14 -5.29 -38.84 -21.52
N ALA A 15 -5.10 -37.91 -20.57
CA ALA A 15 -4.75 -36.53 -20.88
C ALA A 15 -3.31 -36.21 -20.44
N TYR A 16 -2.56 -35.59 -21.36
CA TYR A 16 -1.18 -35.14 -21.15
C TYR A 16 -1.04 -33.64 -21.46
N THR A 17 -0.36 -32.92 -20.58
CA THR A 17 -0.16 -31.46 -20.69
C THR A 17 1.30 -31.19 -21.00
N ALA A 18 1.57 -30.37 -22.01
CA ALA A 18 2.92 -29.98 -22.41
C ALA A 18 2.96 -28.52 -22.88
N SER A 19 4.15 -27.96 -23.03
CA SER A 19 4.39 -26.59 -23.49
C SER A 19 4.02 -26.35 -24.96
N THR A 20 3.87 -27.41 -25.77
CA THR A 20 3.44 -27.31 -27.17
C THR A 20 2.34 -28.33 -27.49
N PRO A 21 1.41 -28.00 -28.42
CA PRO A 21 0.37 -28.93 -28.86
C PRO A 21 0.90 -30.26 -29.38
N ARG A 22 2.04 -30.23 -30.10
CA ARG A 22 2.69 -31.42 -30.64
C ARG A 22 3.27 -32.31 -29.53
N ALA A 23 3.90 -31.71 -28.52
CA ALA A 23 4.39 -32.46 -27.36
C ALA A 23 3.26 -33.06 -26.51
N ALA A 24 2.12 -32.36 -26.42
CA ALA A 24 0.95 -32.86 -25.70
C ALA A 24 0.40 -34.14 -26.35
N ALA A 25 0.20 -34.12 -27.67
CA ALA A 25 -0.27 -35.27 -28.45
C ALA A 25 0.72 -36.45 -28.46
N ALA A 26 2.03 -36.17 -28.57
CA ALA A 26 3.06 -37.21 -28.51
C ALA A 26 3.11 -37.87 -27.12
N GLY A 27 3.00 -37.08 -26.06
CA GLY A 27 3.02 -37.58 -24.69
C GLY A 27 1.79 -38.44 -24.35
N SER A 28 0.58 -38.03 -24.75
CA SER A 28 -0.62 -38.85 -24.52
C SER A 28 -0.57 -40.19 -25.26
N ARG A 29 0.00 -40.20 -26.47
CA ARG A 29 0.23 -41.44 -27.23
C ARG A 29 1.21 -42.37 -26.54
N ALA A 30 2.37 -41.85 -26.13
CA ALA A 30 3.40 -42.65 -25.46
C ALA A 30 2.89 -43.27 -24.16
N VAL A 31 2.09 -42.53 -23.39
CA VAL A 31 1.46 -43.03 -22.17
C VAL A 31 0.43 -44.14 -22.47
N ALA A 32 -0.38 -43.96 -23.51
CA ALA A 32 -1.35 -44.98 -23.92
C ALA A 32 -0.67 -46.29 -24.36
N GLU A 33 0.39 -46.18 -25.16
CA GLU A 33 1.19 -47.33 -25.63
C GLU A 33 1.85 -48.04 -24.44
N ALA A 34 2.49 -47.30 -23.53
CA ALA A 34 3.12 -47.86 -22.33
C ALA A 34 2.12 -48.58 -21.41
N PHE A 35 0.91 -48.02 -21.25
CA PHE A 35 -0.13 -48.65 -20.43
C PHE A 35 -0.60 -49.98 -21.03
N LEU A 36 -0.76 -50.06 -22.36
CA LEU A 36 -1.12 -51.30 -23.04
C LEU A 36 -0.01 -52.35 -22.92
N THR A 37 1.26 -51.95 -23.03
CA THR A 37 2.40 -52.85 -22.83
C THR A 37 2.39 -53.46 -21.42
N VAL A 38 2.31 -52.64 -20.38
CA VAL A 38 2.31 -53.11 -18.98
C VAL A 38 1.09 -54.00 -18.70
N ARG A 39 -0.08 -53.66 -19.24
CA ARG A 39 -1.28 -54.51 -19.10
C ARG A 39 -1.13 -55.85 -19.80
N GLY A 40 -0.54 -55.87 -20.99
CA GLY A 40 -0.31 -57.09 -21.76
C GLY A 40 0.68 -58.01 -21.04
N GLU A 41 1.79 -57.45 -20.56
CA GLU A 41 2.80 -58.17 -19.78
C GLU A 41 2.21 -58.72 -18.48
N ALA A 42 1.47 -57.91 -17.72
CA ALA A 42 0.83 -58.37 -16.48
C ALA A 42 -0.19 -59.50 -16.71
N ALA A 43 -0.99 -59.41 -17.78
CA ALA A 43 -1.93 -60.46 -18.15
C ALA A 43 -1.20 -61.75 -18.57
N ALA A 44 -0.14 -61.64 -19.38
CA ALA A 44 0.67 -62.78 -19.78
C ALA A 44 1.36 -63.45 -18.58
N THR A 45 1.95 -62.67 -17.68
CA THR A 45 2.58 -63.19 -16.45
C THR A 45 1.55 -63.90 -15.56
N THR A 46 0.36 -63.31 -15.37
CA THR A 46 -0.69 -63.94 -14.55
C THR A 46 -1.15 -65.27 -15.14
N VAL A 47 -1.30 -65.35 -16.47
CA VAL A 47 -1.66 -66.60 -17.16
C VAL A 47 -0.55 -67.63 -17.02
N GLN A 48 0.71 -67.22 -17.13
CA GLN A 48 1.86 -68.10 -16.95
C GLN A 48 1.94 -68.65 -15.52
N GLU A 49 1.82 -67.80 -14.51
CA GLU A 49 1.83 -68.20 -13.09
C GLU A 49 0.68 -69.19 -12.78
N LEU A 50 -0.51 -68.95 -13.33
CA LEU A 50 -1.65 -69.87 -13.17
C LEU A 50 -1.41 -71.21 -13.87
N GLN A 51 -0.76 -71.22 -15.04
CA GLN A 51 -0.38 -72.45 -15.73
C GLN A 51 0.65 -73.24 -14.92
N GLU A 52 1.73 -72.59 -14.46
CA GLU A 52 2.77 -73.21 -13.64
C GLU A 52 2.18 -73.81 -12.36
N ALA A 53 1.36 -73.05 -11.62
CA ALA A 53 0.69 -73.55 -10.42
C ALA A 53 -0.26 -74.73 -10.70
N THR A 54 -0.89 -74.76 -11.88
CA THR A 54 -1.76 -75.88 -12.28
C THR A 54 -0.95 -77.13 -12.61
N TRP A 55 0.20 -76.98 -13.29
CA TRP A 55 1.12 -78.08 -13.58
C TRP A 55 1.75 -78.65 -12.32
N ASP A 56 2.23 -77.80 -11.41
CA ASP A 56 2.75 -78.24 -10.10
C ASP A 56 1.70 -79.07 -9.34
N ARG A 57 0.43 -78.68 -9.43
CA ARG A 57 -0.67 -79.41 -8.79
C ARG A 57 -0.93 -80.78 -9.45
N ILE A 58 -0.79 -80.87 -10.76
CA ILE A 58 -0.90 -82.13 -11.51
C ILE A 58 0.22 -83.07 -11.07
N ASP A 59 1.46 -82.59 -11.05
CA ASP A 59 2.63 -83.39 -10.65
C ASP A 59 2.47 -83.91 -9.22
N MET A 60 2.03 -83.05 -8.28
CA MET A 60 1.73 -83.48 -6.90
C MET A 60 0.65 -84.56 -6.82
N LEU A 61 -0.38 -84.49 -7.68
CA LEU A 61 -1.44 -85.49 -7.72
C LEU A 61 -0.91 -86.80 -8.30
N GLU A 62 -0.11 -86.76 -9.37
CA GLU A 62 0.52 -87.95 -9.95
C GLU A 62 1.46 -88.64 -8.96
N ASP A 63 2.34 -87.89 -8.27
CA ASP A 63 3.20 -88.40 -7.19
C ASP A 63 2.37 -89.01 -6.05
N SER A 64 1.21 -88.42 -5.74
CA SER A 64 0.32 -88.97 -4.72
C SER A 64 -0.33 -90.27 -5.15
N ALA A 65 -0.63 -90.42 -6.44
CA ALA A 65 -1.22 -91.62 -7.04
C ALA A 65 -0.26 -92.82 -6.97
N ASP A 66 1.05 -92.58 -7.10
CA ASP A 66 2.09 -93.62 -7.03
C ASP A 66 2.26 -94.24 -5.63
N ARG A 67 1.72 -93.59 -4.59
CA ARG A 67 1.65 -94.18 -3.23
C ARG A 67 0.56 -95.24 -3.07
N TYR A 68 -0.32 -95.40 -4.05
CA TYR A 68 -1.40 -96.38 -4.05
C TYR A 68 -1.09 -97.56 -5.00
N PRO A 69 -1.55 -98.79 -4.69
CA PRO A 69 -1.45 -99.92 -5.61
C PRO A 69 -2.08 -99.61 -6.97
N LYS A 70 -1.51 -100.18 -8.06
CA LYS A 70 -1.91 -99.87 -9.45
C LYS A 70 -3.41 -100.07 -9.73
N ASP A 71 -4.04 -101.03 -9.07
CA ASP A 71 -5.46 -101.39 -9.25
C ASP A 71 -6.39 -100.78 -8.19
N SER A 72 -5.91 -99.79 -7.41
CA SER A 72 -6.72 -99.12 -6.39
C SER A 72 -7.68 -98.11 -7.03
N PRO A 73 -8.98 -98.12 -6.68
CA PRO A 73 -9.93 -97.12 -7.16
C PRO A 73 -9.56 -95.69 -6.74
N ALA A 74 -8.81 -95.53 -5.64
CA ALA A 74 -8.29 -94.22 -5.22
C ALA A 74 -7.24 -93.67 -6.21
N ARG A 75 -6.40 -94.55 -6.80
CA ARG A 75 -5.40 -94.15 -7.80
C ARG A 75 -6.06 -93.66 -9.08
N GLU A 76 -7.08 -94.38 -9.56
CA GLU A 76 -7.84 -94.02 -10.76
C GLU A 76 -8.57 -92.68 -10.60
N SER A 77 -9.14 -92.41 -9.42
CA SER A 77 -9.77 -91.13 -9.11
C SER A 77 -8.77 -89.96 -9.16
N ILE A 78 -7.57 -90.11 -8.59
CA ILE A 78 -6.54 -89.07 -8.57
C ILE A 78 -6.02 -88.77 -9.99
N LEU A 79 -5.78 -89.81 -10.79
CA LEU A 79 -5.33 -89.64 -12.19
C LEU A 79 -6.40 -89.00 -13.08
N THR A 80 -7.69 -89.25 -12.79
CA THR A 80 -8.80 -88.60 -13.49
C THR A 80 -8.89 -87.11 -13.15
N GLU A 81 -8.61 -86.74 -11.90
CA GLU A 81 -8.56 -85.35 -11.46
C GLU A 81 -7.36 -84.61 -12.09
N ALA A 82 -6.18 -85.24 -12.11
CA ALA A 82 -4.98 -84.74 -12.78
C ALA A 82 -5.23 -84.50 -14.28
N LYS A 83 -5.86 -85.44 -14.99
CA LYS A 83 -6.24 -85.29 -16.40
C LYS A 83 -7.22 -84.13 -16.62
N THR A 84 -8.17 -83.95 -15.71
CA THR A 84 -9.13 -82.84 -15.78
C THR A 84 -8.45 -81.48 -15.60
N LEU A 85 -7.49 -81.40 -14.69
CA LEU A 85 -6.66 -80.21 -14.49
C LEU A 85 -5.76 -79.93 -15.71
N GLY A 86 -5.21 -80.98 -16.33
CA GLY A 86 -4.42 -80.86 -17.56
C GLY A 86 -5.21 -80.27 -18.73
N THR A 87 -6.48 -80.69 -18.90
CA THR A 87 -7.37 -80.07 -19.90
C THR A 87 -7.62 -78.59 -19.60
N ARG A 88 -7.85 -78.22 -18.33
CA ARG A 88 -8.03 -76.82 -17.92
C ARG A 88 -6.77 -75.98 -18.14
N ALA A 89 -5.58 -76.53 -17.87
CA ALA A 89 -4.31 -75.86 -18.15
C ALA A 89 -4.14 -75.58 -19.65
N ALA A 90 -4.50 -76.55 -20.50
CA ALA A 90 -4.49 -76.37 -21.96
C ALA A 90 -5.51 -75.32 -22.43
N GLU A 91 -6.68 -75.22 -21.79
CA GLU A 91 -7.65 -74.16 -22.05
C GLU A 91 -7.12 -72.77 -21.64
N LEU A 92 -6.43 -72.67 -20.49
CA LEU A 92 -5.78 -71.42 -20.04
C LEU A 92 -4.73 -70.91 -21.04
N ALA A 93 -4.04 -71.82 -21.75
CA ALA A 93 -3.07 -71.46 -22.80
C ALA A 93 -3.72 -70.82 -24.05
N THR A 94 -5.04 -70.93 -24.19
CA THR A 94 -5.79 -70.34 -25.31
C THR A 94 -6.52 -69.04 -24.97
N VAL A 95 -6.41 -68.57 -23.73
CA VAL A 95 -7.04 -67.32 -23.27
C VAL A 95 -6.39 -66.13 -23.98
N ASP A 96 -7.22 -65.29 -24.60
CA ASP A 96 -6.75 -64.06 -25.25
C ASP A 96 -6.31 -63.05 -24.19
N THR A 97 -5.01 -62.74 -24.16
CA THR A 97 -4.39 -61.75 -23.27
C THR A 97 -4.29 -60.36 -23.90
N SER A 98 -5.06 -60.08 -24.96
CA SER A 98 -5.02 -58.80 -25.66
C SER A 98 -5.26 -57.61 -24.71
N PRO A 99 -4.32 -56.67 -24.60
CA PRO A 99 -4.39 -55.57 -23.64
C PRO A 99 -5.42 -54.49 -23.99
N GLY A 100 -6.15 -54.64 -25.11
CA GLY A 100 -7.03 -53.63 -25.68
C GLY A 100 -6.35 -52.83 -26.79
N ARG A 101 -7.02 -51.79 -27.29
CA ARG A 101 -6.52 -50.95 -28.40
C ARG A 101 -6.82 -49.48 -28.19
N VAL A 102 -5.97 -48.61 -28.75
CA VAL A 102 -6.23 -47.16 -28.79
C VAL A 102 -7.35 -46.89 -29.79
N LEU A 103 -8.46 -46.31 -29.32
CA LEU A 103 -9.67 -46.07 -30.13
C LEU A 103 -9.66 -44.74 -30.90
N GLY A 104 -8.85 -43.76 -30.49
CA GLY A 104 -8.77 -42.43 -31.11
C GLY A 104 -7.33 -41.92 -31.22
N ALA A 105 -7.00 -41.28 -32.34
CA ALA A 105 -5.72 -40.61 -32.50
C ALA A 105 -5.63 -39.39 -31.55
N PRO A 106 -4.45 -39.09 -30.96
CA PRO A 106 -4.29 -37.94 -30.09
C PRO A 106 -4.65 -36.64 -30.82
N ALA A 107 -5.67 -35.93 -30.36
CA ALA A 107 -6.02 -34.64 -30.93
C ALA A 107 -4.96 -33.59 -30.56
N THR A 108 -4.42 -32.88 -31.56
CA THR A 108 -3.58 -31.70 -31.29
C THR A 108 -4.47 -30.55 -30.84
N PRO A 109 -4.29 -30.02 -29.62
CA PRO A 109 -5.13 -28.94 -29.12
C PRO A 109 -4.92 -27.67 -29.98
N SER A 110 -6.03 -27.06 -30.40
CA SER A 110 -6.02 -25.82 -31.19
C SER A 110 -5.83 -24.56 -30.33
N ALA A 111 -6.00 -24.67 -29.01
CA ALA A 111 -5.82 -23.58 -28.06
C ALA A 111 -5.20 -24.08 -26.74
N PRO A 112 -4.38 -23.25 -26.07
CA PRO A 112 -3.87 -23.57 -24.74
C PRO A 112 -5.00 -23.51 -23.69
N SER A 113 -4.90 -24.35 -22.67
CA SER A 113 -5.85 -24.37 -21.55
C SER A 113 -5.67 -23.21 -20.56
N SER A 114 -4.59 -22.44 -20.68
CA SER A 114 -4.30 -21.28 -19.84
C SER A 114 -4.99 -20.02 -20.37
N LEU A 115 -5.42 -19.14 -19.46
CA LEU A 115 -5.83 -17.78 -19.81
C LEU A 115 -4.70 -17.09 -20.58
N GLY A 116 -5.04 -16.52 -21.75
CA GLY A 116 -4.06 -15.83 -22.59
C GLY A 116 -3.47 -14.58 -21.93
N VAL A 117 -2.46 -14.00 -22.57
CA VAL A 117 -1.81 -12.75 -22.12
C VAL A 117 -2.79 -11.60 -21.94
N LEU A 118 -3.85 -11.56 -22.76
CA LEU A 118 -4.85 -10.50 -22.77
C LEU A 118 -5.72 -10.48 -21.49
N PRO A 119 -6.38 -11.58 -21.09
CA PRO A 119 -7.09 -11.62 -19.82
C PRO A 119 -6.17 -11.47 -18.60
N LEU A 120 -4.93 -11.98 -18.63
CA LEU A 120 -3.95 -11.71 -17.55
C LEU A 120 -3.59 -10.22 -17.46
N GLY A 121 -3.42 -9.55 -18.60
CA GLY A 121 -3.14 -8.11 -18.64
C GLY A 121 -4.29 -7.28 -18.06
N VAL A 122 -5.53 -7.60 -18.43
CA VAL A 122 -6.73 -6.93 -17.88
C VAL A 122 -6.86 -7.18 -16.38
N ALA A 123 -6.64 -8.42 -15.91
CA ALA A 123 -6.65 -8.74 -14.49
C ALA A 123 -5.54 -8.01 -13.71
N GLY A 124 -4.33 -7.91 -14.29
CA GLY A 124 -3.22 -7.16 -13.73
C GLY A 124 -3.50 -5.67 -13.63
N LEU A 125 -4.13 -5.08 -14.65
CA LEU A 125 -4.52 -3.66 -14.64
C LEU A 125 -5.60 -3.39 -13.58
N ALA A 126 -6.60 -4.26 -13.48
CA ALA A 126 -7.65 -4.14 -12.46
C ALA A 126 -7.07 -4.24 -11.04
N LEU A 127 -6.15 -5.18 -10.79
CA LEU A 127 -5.45 -5.30 -9.51
C LEU A 127 -4.53 -4.10 -9.24
N GLY A 128 -3.81 -3.63 -10.25
CA GLY A 128 -2.97 -2.44 -10.17
C GLY A 128 -3.78 -1.20 -9.78
N LEU A 129 -4.96 -1.01 -10.38
CA LEU A 129 -5.88 0.07 -10.04
C LEU A 129 -6.42 -0.07 -8.61
N LEU A 130 -6.82 -1.28 -8.23
CA LEU A 130 -7.37 -1.58 -6.91
C LEU A 130 -6.37 -1.35 -5.77
N VAL A 131 -5.07 -1.49 -6.04
CA VAL A 131 -3.99 -1.14 -5.10
C VAL A 131 -3.62 0.35 -5.21
N ALA A 132 -3.54 0.90 -6.42
CA ALA A 132 -3.10 2.28 -6.64
C ALA A 132 -4.06 3.32 -6.03
N VAL A 133 -5.38 3.08 -6.08
CA VAL A 133 -6.39 3.99 -5.51
C VAL A 133 -6.21 4.16 -3.99
N PRO A 134 -6.22 3.11 -3.16
CA PRO A 134 -6.00 3.26 -1.72
C PRO A 134 -4.58 3.78 -1.38
N VAL A 135 -3.55 3.46 -2.17
CA VAL A 135 -2.21 4.04 -1.98
C VAL A 135 -2.21 5.54 -2.28
N ALA A 136 -2.89 5.98 -3.33
CA ALA A 136 -3.04 7.40 -3.66
C ALA A 136 -3.88 8.14 -2.59
N LEU A 137 -4.95 7.52 -2.09
CA LEU A 137 -5.78 8.08 -1.02
C LEU A 137 -4.98 8.19 0.29
N THR A 138 -4.25 7.15 0.70
CA THR A 138 -3.39 7.22 1.89
C THR A 138 -2.16 8.11 1.72
N ARG A 139 -1.75 8.47 0.49
CA ARG A 139 -0.76 9.54 0.26
C ARG A 139 -1.38 10.93 0.31
N ARG A 140 -2.64 11.06 -0.10
CA ARG A 140 -3.41 12.31 0.04
C ARG A 140 -3.76 12.60 1.50
N ASP A 141 -4.04 11.56 2.27
CA ASP A 141 -4.29 11.64 3.72
C ASP A 141 -2.98 11.73 4.52
N ARG A 142 -1.83 11.44 3.89
CA ARG A 142 -0.49 11.88 4.32
C ARG A 142 -0.14 13.26 3.75
N ALA A 143 -1.14 14.13 3.60
CA ALA A 143 -0.89 15.54 3.85
C ALA A 143 -0.32 15.66 5.28
N PRO A 144 0.58 16.62 5.56
CA PRO A 144 1.02 16.87 6.93
C PRO A 144 -0.20 17.04 7.82
N ASP A 145 -0.14 16.56 9.07
CA ASP A 145 -1.21 16.70 10.05
C ASP A 145 -1.89 18.08 9.92
N PRO A 146 -3.23 18.17 9.87
CA PRO A 146 -3.96 19.42 9.62
C PRO A 146 -3.79 20.52 10.70
N GLY A 147 -2.76 20.44 11.54
CA GLY A 147 -2.42 21.44 12.55
C GLY A 147 -0.92 21.58 12.82
N VAL A 148 -0.02 21.16 11.92
CA VAL A 148 1.43 21.37 12.09
C VAL A 148 2.00 22.12 10.89
N ILE A 149 2.59 23.29 11.15
CA ILE A 149 3.27 24.08 10.12
C ILE A 149 4.67 23.46 9.94
N ALA A 150 4.77 22.48 9.03
CA ALA A 150 6.00 21.74 8.78
C ALA A 150 6.93 22.45 7.77
N SER A 151 6.42 23.43 7.02
CA SER A 151 7.24 24.18 6.07
C SER A 151 6.71 25.61 5.83
N PRO A 152 7.60 26.59 5.52
CA PRO A 152 7.23 27.96 5.12
C PRO A 152 6.17 28.05 4.01
N GLN A 153 6.19 27.08 3.09
CA GLN A 153 5.23 26.96 1.98
C GLN A 153 3.80 26.68 2.45
N ASP A 154 3.60 26.11 3.64
CA ASP A 154 2.28 25.81 4.20
C ASP A 154 1.54 27.07 4.65
N LEU A 155 2.26 28.18 4.84
CA LEU A 155 1.70 29.49 5.20
C LEU A 155 1.22 30.29 3.98
N GLY A 156 1.35 29.73 2.77
CA GLY A 156 0.85 30.31 1.53
C GLY A 156 1.67 31.50 1.08
N THR A 157 2.78 31.28 0.37
CA THR A 157 3.56 32.35 -0.23
C THR A 157 2.76 33.04 -1.36
N GLY A 158 1.99 34.06 -1.02
CA GLY A 158 1.66 35.12 -1.97
C GLY A 158 2.95 35.86 -2.35
N GLN A 159 3.08 36.27 -3.61
CA GLN A 159 4.18 37.13 -4.07
C GLN A 159 4.34 38.32 -3.12
N GLY A 160 5.39 38.34 -2.28
CA GLY A 160 5.78 39.52 -1.50
C GLY A 160 6.03 39.33 0.00
N SER A 161 5.55 38.27 0.66
CA SER A 161 5.81 38.11 2.11
C SER A 161 7.14 37.39 2.33
N ALA A 162 8.12 38.05 2.96
CA ALA A 162 9.32 37.37 3.43
C ALA A 162 8.94 36.36 4.52
N VAL A 163 9.52 35.16 4.48
CA VAL A 163 9.34 34.15 5.52
C VAL A 163 10.69 33.89 6.18
N LEU A 164 10.75 34.07 7.49
CA LEU A 164 11.89 33.75 8.33
C LEU A 164 11.64 32.41 9.02
N ASP A 165 12.47 31.43 8.70
CA ASP A 165 12.46 30.12 9.35
C ASP A 165 13.45 30.14 10.52
N GLY A 166 12.93 30.33 11.73
CA GLY A 166 13.69 30.29 12.98
C GLY A 166 13.65 28.93 13.68
N THR A 167 13.12 27.88 13.02
CA THR A 167 12.97 26.56 13.66
C THR A 167 14.29 25.88 13.98
N ALA A 168 15.37 26.27 13.29
CA ALA A 168 16.72 25.78 13.50
C ALA A 168 17.54 26.66 14.48
N ASP A 169 17.01 27.80 14.91
CA ASP A 169 17.72 28.72 15.80
C ASP A 169 17.77 28.16 17.22
N ALA A 170 18.92 28.29 17.88
CA ALA A 170 19.15 27.76 19.23
C ALA A 170 18.35 28.52 20.30
N SER A 171 18.04 29.79 20.04
CA SER A 171 17.23 30.66 20.88
C SER A 171 16.20 31.42 20.04
N PRO A 172 14.94 31.56 20.48
CA PRO A 172 13.96 32.42 19.83
C PRO A 172 14.41 33.89 19.72
N GLU A 173 15.32 34.34 20.60
CA GLU A 173 15.86 35.70 20.58
C GLU A 173 16.66 36.00 19.30
N ASP A 174 17.41 35.02 18.81
CA ASP A 174 18.21 35.14 17.59
C ASP A 174 17.30 35.32 16.37
N THR A 175 16.19 34.57 16.32
CA THR A 175 15.17 34.71 15.29
C THR A 175 14.58 36.13 15.28
N TRP A 176 14.31 36.70 16.46
CA TRP A 176 13.76 38.06 16.56
C TRP A 176 14.75 39.15 16.14
N ASP A 177 16.05 38.96 16.40
CA ASP A 177 17.09 39.89 15.93
C ASP A 177 17.21 39.91 14.40
N VAL A 178 17.05 38.74 13.76
CA VAL A 178 16.99 38.63 12.29
C VAL A 178 15.67 39.19 11.75
N ALA A 179 14.54 38.92 12.41
CA ALA A 179 13.24 39.49 12.02
C ALA A 179 13.27 41.02 12.04
N ALA A 180 13.85 41.62 13.08
CA ALA A 180 14.03 43.06 13.20
C ALA A 180 14.92 43.64 12.08
N LEU A 181 15.90 42.88 11.58
CA LEU A 181 16.73 43.28 10.44
C LEU A 181 15.94 43.22 9.12
N MET A 182 15.08 42.22 8.94
CA MET A 182 14.32 42.02 7.71
C MET A 182 13.18 43.01 7.50
N LEU A 183 12.66 43.61 8.58
CA LEU A 183 11.50 44.52 8.52
C LEU A 183 11.77 45.89 7.89
N ASP A 184 13.00 46.17 7.42
CA ASP A 184 13.44 47.44 6.79
C ASP A 184 12.92 48.69 7.51
N LEU A 185 12.95 48.65 8.84
CA LEU A 185 12.44 49.73 9.68
C LEU A 185 13.45 50.88 9.71
N PRO A 186 12.98 52.14 9.80
CA PRO A 186 13.87 53.28 9.86
C PRO A 186 14.77 53.19 11.10
N ALA A 187 16.07 53.45 10.92
CA ALA A 187 17.08 53.38 11.98
C ALA A 187 16.84 54.36 13.14
N THR A 188 15.98 55.36 12.93
CA THR A 188 15.49 56.28 13.94
C THR A 188 13.99 56.47 13.75
N ALA A 189 13.23 56.48 14.85
CA ALA A 189 11.81 56.71 14.78
C ALA A 189 11.51 58.09 14.13
N PRO A 190 10.67 58.14 13.08
CA PRO A 190 10.42 59.38 12.35
C PRO A 190 9.74 60.43 13.24
N ALA A 191 10.11 61.69 13.03
CA ALA A 191 9.51 62.82 13.74
C ALA A 191 8.06 63.09 13.31
N ASP A 192 7.70 62.68 12.08
CA ASP A 192 6.38 62.91 11.48
C ASP A 192 5.28 61.93 11.96
N GLY A 193 5.62 60.91 12.74
CA GLY A 193 4.65 59.98 13.32
C GLY A 193 5.26 58.66 13.79
N PRO A 194 4.55 57.86 14.62
CA PRO A 194 5.03 56.55 15.02
C PRO A 194 5.03 55.58 13.84
N VAL A 195 5.97 54.64 13.83
CA VAL A 195 5.87 53.43 13.01
C VAL A 195 5.20 52.35 13.84
N THR A 196 4.07 51.85 13.37
CA THR A 196 3.22 50.88 14.07
C THR A 196 3.31 49.50 13.44
N LEU A 197 3.63 48.51 14.26
CA LEU A 197 3.80 47.10 13.89
C LEU A 197 2.73 46.29 14.63
N LEU A 198 1.95 45.50 13.90
CA LEU A 198 1.09 44.49 14.51
C LEU A 198 1.84 43.16 14.51
N VAL A 199 1.95 42.53 15.68
CA VAL A 199 2.50 41.18 15.82
C VAL A 199 1.39 40.25 16.25
N ASP A 200 1.05 39.30 15.37
CA ASP A 200 0.09 38.25 15.66
C ASP A 200 0.80 36.91 15.81
N GLY A 201 1.02 36.53 17.07
CA GLY A 201 1.70 35.32 17.50
C GLY A 201 0.75 34.16 17.79
N SER A 202 1.29 32.94 17.84
CA SER A 202 0.58 31.80 18.45
C SER A 202 0.27 32.08 19.93
N VAL A 203 -0.89 31.65 20.43
CA VAL A 203 -1.33 31.92 21.82
C VAL A 203 -0.29 31.44 22.83
N GLY A 204 0.38 32.32 23.58
CA GLY A 204 1.40 31.94 24.58
C GLY A 204 2.86 32.04 24.10
N THR A 205 3.12 32.42 22.85
CA THR A 205 4.43 32.94 22.44
C THR A 205 4.44 34.41 22.79
N GLN A 206 5.45 34.87 23.51
CA GLN A 206 5.66 36.30 23.80
C GLN A 206 6.20 37.01 22.54
N SER A 207 5.51 36.87 21.41
CA SER A 207 6.00 37.30 20.11
C SER A 207 6.12 38.82 20.00
N GLY A 208 5.14 39.56 20.54
CA GLY A 208 5.20 41.01 20.59
C GLY A 208 6.33 41.52 21.46
N GLU A 209 6.52 40.93 22.65
CA GLU A 209 7.62 41.31 23.54
C GLU A 209 9.00 40.91 22.96
N GLY A 210 9.10 39.72 22.35
CA GLY A 210 10.34 39.24 21.72
C GLY A 210 10.81 40.15 20.59
N LEU A 211 9.89 40.57 19.70
CA LEU A 211 10.21 41.54 18.66
C LEU A 211 10.50 42.93 19.25
N ALA A 212 9.74 43.37 20.25
CA ALA A 212 9.97 44.66 20.89
C ALA A 212 11.36 44.72 21.52
N GLU A 213 11.78 43.66 22.19
CA GLU A 213 13.11 43.58 22.81
C GLU A 213 14.23 43.52 21.78
N ALA A 214 14.06 42.76 20.69
CA ALA A 214 15.00 42.77 19.58
C ALA A 214 15.19 44.18 18.99
N LEU A 215 14.12 44.95 18.85
CA LEU A 215 14.20 46.35 18.40
C LEU A 215 14.87 47.26 19.44
N ARG A 216 14.60 47.06 20.75
CA ARG A 216 15.27 47.81 21.83
C ARG A 216 16.77 47.53 21.89
N ARG A 217 17.19 46.28 21.70
CA ARG A 217 18.62 45.91 21.62
C ARG A 217 19.35 46.63 20.49
N ARG A 218 18.63 46.99 19.42
CA ARG A 218 19.14 47.81 18.30
C ARG A 218 19.15 49.30 18.59
N GLY A 219 18.79 49.72 19.81
CA GLY A 219 18.79 51.12 20.25
C GLY A 219 17.55 51.90 19.82
N LEU A 220 16.50 51.24 19.36
CA LEU A 220 15.27 51.92 18.93
C LEU A 220 14.35 52.21 20.13
N PRO A 221 13.70 53.39 20.18
CA PRO A 221 12.70 53.70 21.20
C PRO A 221 11.40 52.96 20.90
N VAL A 222 11.19 51.82 21.58
CA VAL A 222 10.07 50.91 21.29
C VAL A 222 9.07 50.87 22.44
N ARG A 223 7.81 51.08 22.10
CA ARG A 223 6.66 50.88 22.98
C ARG A 223 5.97 49.57 22.62
N HIS A 224 5.83 48.69 23.61
CA HIS A 224 5.01 47.50 23.50
C HIS A 224 3.59 47.79 24.00
N VAL A 225 2.57 47.36 23.25
CA VAL A 225 1.16 47.52 23.60
C VAL A 225 0.46 46.17 23.44
N ASP A 226 0.06 45.58 24.56
CA ASP A 226 -0.79 44.39 24.55
C ASP A 226 -2.23 44.76 24.14
N ALA A 227 -2.67 44.24 23.00
CA ALA A 227 -4.01 44.50 22.49
C ALA A 227 -5.10 43.75 23.27
N SER A 228 -4.76 42.63 23.93
CA SER A 228 -5.71 41.87 24.76
C SER A 228 -6.10 42.62 26.04
N ALA A 229 -5.25 43.53 26.51
CA ALA A 229 -5.55 44.43 27.62
C ALA A 229 -6.54 45.55 27.26
N LEU A 230 -6.89 45.70 25.98
CA LEU A 230 -7.83 46.71 25.50
C LEU A 230 -9.26 46.15 25.41
N LEU A 231 -10.24 47.03 25.61
CA LEU A 231 -11.64 46.68 25.35
C LEU A 231 -11.83 46.38 23.86
N GLU A 232 -12.37 45.21 23.52
CA GLU A 232 -12.65 44.79 22.13
C GLU A 232 -13.49 45.83 21.37
N SER A 233 -14.48 46.44 22.04
CA SER A 233 -15.31 47.48 21.44
C SER A 233 -14.51 48.71 21.00
N LYS A 234 -13.37 48.98 21.63
CA LYS A 234 -12.46 50.08 21.27
C LYS A 234 -11.68 49.75 20.00
N ILE A 235 -11.22 48.50 19.88
CA ILE A 235 -10.55 47.99 18.68
C ILE A 235 -11.53 48.00 17.50
N ALA A 236 -12.74 47.46 17.68
CA ALA A 236 -13.78 47.44 16.67
C ALA A 236 -14.20 48.84 16.18
N ARG A 237 -14.03 49.88 17.01
CA ARG A 237 -14.26 51.29 16.62
C ARG A 237 -13.07 51.94 15.91
N GLY A 238 -12.03 51.18 15.56
CA GLY A 238 -10.88 51.68 14.80
C GLY A 238 -9.77 52.28 15.65
N TRP A 239 -9.49 51.69 16.81
CA TRP A 239 -8.25 51.99 17.54
C TRP A 239 -7.04 51.32 16.84
N PRO A 240 -5.85 51.94 16.81
CA PRO A 240 -5.52 53.26 17.34
C PRO A 240 -6.02 54.40 16.44
N THR A 241 -6.58 55.44 17.07
CA THR A 241 -7.00 56.66 16.38
C THR A 241 -5.80 57.56 16.06
N ASP A 242 -5.92 58.46 15.09
CA ASP A 242 -4.82 59.38 14.72
C ASP A 242 -4.35 60.23 15.90
N ARG A 243 -5.30 60.67 16.74
CA ARG A 243 -4.99 61.36 18.00
C ARG A 243 -4.16 60.50 18.94
N LYS A 244 -4.38 59.17 18.97
CA LYS A 244 -3.59 58.26 19.80
C LYS A 244 -2.22 58.03 19.18
N LYS A 245 -2.13 57.85 17.85
CA LYS A 245 -0.85 57.75 17.13
C LYS A 245 0.03 58.98 17.36
N ALA A 246 -0.54 60.19 17.36
CA ALA A 246 0.20 61.42 17.66
C ALA A 246 0.87 61.43 19.04
N THR A 247 0.34 60.69 20.03
CA THR A 247 0.96 60.55 21.36
C THR A 247 2.20 59.65 21.38
N TRP A 248 2.47 58.95 20.28
CA TRP A 248 3.58 58.02 20.12
C TRP A 248 4.62 58.52 19.12
N ALA A 249 4.54 59.78 18.69
CA ALA A 249 5.50 60.35 17.75
C ALA A 249 6.94 60.19 18.26
N GLY A 250 7.86 59.75 17.38
CA GLY A 250 9.24 59.45 17.77
C GLY A 250 9.44 58.09 18.47
N GLU A 251 8.45 57.21 18.48
CA GLU A 251 8.57 55.83 18.96
C GLU A 251 8.14 54.82 17.88
N LEU A 252 8.71 53.62 17.91
CA LEU A 252 8.13 52.45 17.26
C LEU A 252 7.14 51.79 18.21
N VAL A 253 5.96 51.45 17.70
CA VAL A 253 4.90 50.85 18.53
C VAL A 253 4.63 49.43 18.04
N VAL A 254 4.95 48.45 18.88
CA VAL A 254 4.62 47.04 18.66
C VAL A 254 3.29 46.75 19.36
N VAL A 255 2.26 46.49 18.59
CA VAL A 255 0.94 46.07 19.07
C VAL A 255 0.88 44.55 19.02
N ASP A 256 0.78 43.91 20.18
CA ASP A 256 0.72 42.45 20.29
C ASP A 256 -0.75 41.99 20.29
N SER A 257 -1.13 41.22 19.27
CA SER A 257 -2.45 40.62 19.15
C SER A 257 -2.47 39.11 19.44
N SER A 258 -1.35 38.51 19.83
CA SER A 258 -1.20 37.06 20.04
C SER A 258 -2.19 36.47 21.05
N ALA A 259 -2.71 37.30 21.96
CA ALA A 259 -3.68 36.91 22.99
C ALA A 259 -5.13 37.34 22.66
N LEU A 260 -5.38 37.96 21.50
CA LEU A 260 -6.74 38.29 21.06
C LEU A 260 -7.46 37.03 20.56
N ALA A 261 -8.68 36.81 21.05
CA ALA A 261 -9.47 35.64 20.69
C ALA A 261 -10.15 35.74 19.31
N SER A 262 -10.18 36.93 18.70
CA SER A 262 -10.98 37.22 17.50
C SER A 262 -10.13 37.67 16.33
N ASP A 263 -10.04 36.82 15.30
CA ASP A 263 -9.36 37.12 14.03
C ASP A 263 -9.88 38.40 13.35
N ALA A 264 -11.16 38.72 13.54
CA ALA A 264 -11.76 39.94 12.98
C ALA A 264 -11.18 41.20 13.64
N LEU A 265 -10.87 41.15 14.94
CA LEU A 265 -10.22 42.26 15.64
C LEU A 265 -8.76 42.38 15.21
N VAL A 266 -8.06 41.26 15.00
CA VAL A 266 -6.70 41.25 14.43
C VAL A 266 -6.69 41.90 13.05
N ALA A 267 -7.61 41.53 12.16
CA ALA A 267 -7.74 42.13 10.85
C ALA A 267 -8.05 43.64 10.93
N THR A 268 -8.93 44.05 11.86
CA THR A 268 -9.25 45.46 12.08
C THR A 268 -8.02 46.26 12.53
N LEU A 269 -7.21 45.72 13.44
CA LEU A 269 -5.94 46.34 13.84
C LEU A 269 -4.97 46.42 12.66
N GLY A 270 -4.90 45.37 11.84
CA GLY A 270 -4.06 45.29 10.64
C GLY A 270 -4.27 46.48 9.70
N THR A 271 -5.52 46.91 9.49
CA THR A 271 -5.85 48.06 8.62
C THR A 271 -5.38 49.42 9.16
N ARG A 272 -4.95 49.46 10.42
CA ARG A 272 -4.58 50.68 11.14
C ARG A 272 -3.11 50.71 11.54
N VAL A 273 -2.33 49.70 11.20
CA VAL A 273 -0.88 49.67 11.42
C VAL A 273 -0.13 49.78 10.10
N ASP A 274 1.16 50.09 10.17
CA ASP A 274 2.00 50.27 8.97
C ASP A 274 2.53 48.94 8.45
N HIS A 275 2.83 48.01 9.36
CA HIS A 275 3.35 46.68 9.03
C HIS A 275 2.69 45.60 9.89
N VAL A 276 2.44 44.43 9.29
CA VAL A 276 1.93 43.25 9.99
C VAL A 276 2.96 42.13 9.94
N VAL A 277 3.23 41.55 11.12
CA VAL A 277 4.12 40.41 11.33
C VAL A 277 3.30 39.25 11.88
N LEU A 278 3.34 38.11 11.19
CA LEU A 278 2.71 36.88 11.66
C LEU A 278 3.78 35.97 12.24
N ALA A 279 3.66 35.61 13.52
CA ALA A 279 4.59 34.72 14.18
C ALA A 279 3.90 33.41 14.55
N ARG A 280 4.34 32.30 13.98
CA ARG A 280 3.69 31.00 14.18
C ARG A 280 4.68 30.02 14.78
N SER A 281 4.25 29.27 15.79
CA SER A 281 4.95 28.06 16.22
C SER A 281 4.67 26.94 15.21
N VAL A 282 5.60 26.01 15.04
CA VAL A 282 5.37 24.80 14.24
C VAL A 282 4.20 23.94 14.75
N ASP A 283 3.86 24.05 16.04
CA ASP A 283 2.72 23.34 16.65
C ASP A 283 1.39 24.11 16.54
N ASP A 284 1.39 25.27 15.87
CA ASP A 284 0.19 26.10 15.72
C ASP A 284 -0.73 25.58 14.60
N ASP A 285 -2.03 25.84 14.74
CA ASP A 285 -3.03 25.42 13.78
C ASP A 285 -2.85 26.18 12.44
N ALA A 286 -2.34 25.47 11.44
CA ALA A 286 -2.14 25.98 10.09
C ALA A 286 -3.43 26.54 9.45
N VAL A 287 -4.61 25.99 9.79
CA VAL A 287 -5.90 26.48 9.30
C VAL A 287 -6.26 27.82 9.94
N ALA A 288 -6.03 27.97 11.25
CA ALA A 288 -6.24 29.23 11.94
C ALA A 288 -5.29 30.32 11.41
N ALA A 289 -4.01 30.01 11.23
CA ALA A 289 -3.02 30.93 10.67
C ALA A 289 -3.39 31.39 9.24
N ARG A 290 -3.85 30.48 8.38
CA ARG A 290 -4.33 30.81 7.02
C ARG A 290 -5.58 31.68 7.04
N ARG A 291 -6.48 31.49 8.02
CA ARG A 291 -7.71 32.27 8.16
C ARG A 291 -7.41 33.73 8.47
N VAL A 292 -6.55 33.99 9.47
CA VAL A 292 -6.12 35.35 9.83
C VAL A 292 -5.44 36.03 8.65
N ARG A 293 -4.50 35.33 7.99
CA ARG A 293 -3.82 35.86 6.79
C ARG A 293 -4.80 36.19 5.66
N SER A 294 -5.78 35.31 5.42
CA SER A 294 -6.80 35.54 4.38
C SER A 294 -7.68 36.74 4.72
N LEU A 295 -8.04 36.94 5.99
CA LEU A 295 -8.81 38.10 6.42
C LEU A 295 -8.03 39.42 6.24
N LEU A 296 -6.73 39.42 6.57
CA LEU A 296 -5.85 40.57 6.33
C LEU A 296 -5.76 40.90 4.82
N ALA A 297 -5.55 39.88 3.98
CA ALA A 297 -5.47 40.05 2.53
C ALA A 297 -6.78 40.59 1.93
N VAL A 298 -7.94 40.13 2.41
CA VAL A 298 -9.25 40.65 1.98
C VAL A 298 -9.42 42.13 2.33
N GLN A 299 -8.81 42.60 3.41
CA GLN A 299 -8.79 44.02 3.80
C GLN A 299 -7.68 44.83 3.09
N GLY A 300 -6.94 44.23 2.17
CA GLY A 300 -5.82 44.87 1.48
C GLY A 300 -4.60 45.12 2.36
N VAL A 301 -4.46 44.37 3.46
CA VAL A 301 -3.32 44.46 4.37
C VAL A 301 -2.32 43.35 4.02
N ASP A 302 -1.15 43.76 3.56
CA ASP A 302 -0.06 42.85 3.26
C ASP A 302 0.74 42.49 4.53
N VAL A 303 1.10 41.21 4.63
CA VAL A 303 1.95 40.71 5.71
C VAL A 303 3.41 40.96 5.33
N ALA A 304 4.08 41.84 6.06
CA ALA A 304 5.46 42.24 5.80
C ALA A 304 6.45 41.09 6.07
N LEU A 305 6.24 40.35 7.16
CA LEU A 305 7.09 39.25 7.56
C LEU A 305 6.27 38.14 8.21
N THR A 306 6.57 36.90 7.86
CA THR A 306 6.07 35.72 8.56
C THR A 306 7.25 35.02 9.24
N VAL A 307 7.15 34.77 10.54
CA VAL A 307 8.21 34.13 11.35
C VAL A 307 7.73 32.77 11.81
N LEU A 308 8.50 31.72 11.56
CA LEU A 308 8.25 30.38 12.06
C LEU A 308 9.18 30.10 13.25
N LEU A 309 8.58 29.87 14.43
CA LEU A 309 9.28 29.63 15.69
C LEU A 309 9.33 28.11 16.00
N PRO A 310 10.36 27.65 16.73
CA PRO A 310 10.49 26.25 17.12
C PRO A 310 9.33 25.79 18.04
N ARG A 311 9.24 24.46 18.23
CA ARG A 311 8.27 23.84 19.14
C ARG A 311 8.38 24.41 20.55
N ARG A 312 7.25 24.50 21.24
CA ARG A 312 7.18 24.92 22.64
C ARG A 312 7.45 23.79 23.61
#